data_AF-A0A9D1LN56-F1
#
_entry.id   AF-A0A9D1LN56-F1
#
_cell.length_a   1.000
_cell.length_b   1.000
_cell.length_c   1.000
_cell.angle_alpha   90.00
_cell.angle_beta   90.00
_cell.angle_gamma   90.00
#
_symmetry.space_group_name_H-M   'P 1'
#
loop_
_entity.id
_entity.type
_entity.pdbx_description
1 polymer ?
#
loop_
_entity_poly.entity_id
_entity_poly.type
_entity_poly.pdbx_seq_one_letter_code
_entity_poly.pdbx_strand_id
1 'polypeptide(L)'
;MKNLIVLALATLALASCAGGQSSTVSSTPDAESTSSTSSESSSSLSSSSSDATPDSTTSQTQVEAMEDVVITPDDIPATSQSSYLVDEDVEIGGITFNLTYVEKGTGDGAGTIQMKKSDVLIYNKTALGHNTVVITLMDKRSEYNPYIATYDVYGLDSLELDVKGYQGTLATLEEAGKVTYTYTFDRVYPYFTIVNAESDNPRAGYAYSIEFTNK
;
A
#
# COMPACT_ATOMS: atom_id res chain seq x y z
N MET A 1 -23.33 29.48 45.59
CA MET A 1 -24.48 28.63 45.24
C MET A 1 -23.95 27.52 44.33
N LYS A 2 -24.04 26.27 44.76
CA LYS A 2 -23.44 25.09 44.12
C LYS A 2 -24.42 24.55 43.07
N ASN A 3 -24.04 24.55 41.80
CA ASN A 3 -24.80 23.87 40.75
C ASN A 3 -24.20 22.49 40.50
N LEU A 4 -24.98 21.48 40.87
CA LEU A 4 -24.77 20.06 40.67
C LEU A 4 -25.66 19.65 39.49
N ILE A 5 -25.10 19.23 38.35
CA ILE A 5 -25.87 18.58 37.29
C ILE A 5 -25.18 17.28 36.88
N VAL A 6 -25.86 16.23 37.35
CA VAL A 6 -25.88 14.79 37.08
C VAL A 6 -25.36 14.33 35.71
N LEU A 7 -24.41 13.38 35.78
CA LEU A 7 -23.94 12.50 34.72
C LEU A 7 -25.03 11.48 34.36
N ALA A 8 -25.44 11.39 33.08
CA ALA A 8 -26.32 10.32 32.59
C ALA A 8 -25.47 9.19 31.98
N LEU A 9 -25.51 8.04 32.67
CA LEU A 9 -24.87 6.78 32.33
C LEU A 9 -25.77 6.03 31.33
N ALA A 10 -25.30 5.81 30.09
CA ALA A 10 -26.01 4.99 29.11
C ALA A 10 -25.35 3.60 29.02
N THR A 11 -26.17 2.59 29.29
CA THR A 11 -25.85 1.18 29.45
C THR A 11 -25.54 0.47 28.13
N LEU A 12 -24.47 -0.34 28.18
CA LEU A 12 -24.04 -1.31 27.19
C LEU A 12 -25.04 -2.48 27.08
N ALA A 13 -25.51 -2.81 25.88
CA ALA A 13 -26.28 -4.02 25.61
C ALA A 13 -25.41 -5.02 24.83
N LEU A 14 -24.99 -6.09 25.51
CA LEU A 14 -24.39 -7.28 24.90
C LEU A 14 -25.51 -8.21 24.45
N ALA A 15 -25.60 -8.49 23.15
CA ALA A 15 -26.43 -9.56 22.60
C ALA A 15 -25.54 -10.66 22.03
N SER A 16 -25.52 -11.78 22.74
CA SER A 16 -24.94 -13.05 22.34
C SER A 16 -25.87 -13.78 21.37
N CYS A 17 -25.35 -14.29 20.25
CA CYS A 17 -25.93 -15.42 19.54
C CYS A 17 -24.84 -16.44 19.25
N ALA A 18 -24.85 -17.51 20.05
CA ALA A 18 -24.17 -18.76 19.78
C ALA A 18 -25.15 -19.71 19.05
N GLY A 19 -24.66 -20.35 17.99
CA GLY A 19 -25.31 -21.43 17.26
C GLY A 19 -24.44 -21.71 16.03
N GLY A 20 -23.75 -22.83 15.88
CA GLY A 20 -24.07 -24.19 16.28
C GLY A 20 -24.50 -24.92 15.01
N GLN A 21 -23.57 -25.70 14.44
CA GLN A 21 -23.72 -26.93 13.63
C GLN A 21 -22.56 -27.06 12.64
N SER A 22 -21.55 -27.84 13.02
CA SER A 22 -20.55 -28.39 12.10
C SER A 22 -21.03 -29.77 11.68
N SER A 23 -21.51 -29.89 10.45
CA SER A 23 -21.88 -31.16 9.84
C SER A 23 -20.67 -31.77 9.15
N THR A 24 -20.19 -32.88 9.71
CA THR A 24 -19.16 -33.73 9.12
C THR A 24 -19.69 -34.39 7.84
N VAL A 25 -19.10 -34.06 6.70
CA VAL A 25 -19.35 -34.80 5.44
C VAL A 25 -18.30 -35.89 5.32
N SER A 26 -18.78 -37.13 5.40
CA SER A 26 -18.08 -38.35 5.02
C SER A 26 -18.23 -38.55 3.51
N SER A 27 -17.13 -38.73 2.78
CA SER A 27 -17.11 -39.42 1.49
C SER A 27 -15.70 -39.93 1.20
N THR A 28 -15.56 -41.25 1.27
CA THR A 28 -14.55 -42.07 0.60
C THR A 28 -14.54 -41.82 -0.91
N PRO A 29 -13.39 -42.01 -1.57
CA PRO A 29 -13.34 -43.16 -2.47
C PRO A 29 -12.04 -43.98 -2.36
N ASP A 30 -12.22 -45.28 -2.58
CA ASP A 30 -11.16 -46.26 -2.84
C ASP A 30 -10.33 -45.88 -4.08
N ALA A 31 -9.04 -46.15 -4.03
CA ALA A 31 -8.29 -46.64 -5.18
C ALA A 31 -7.06 -47.41 -4.71
N GLU A 32 -6.95 -48.63 -5.22
CA GLU A 32 -5.94 -49.63 -4.94
C GLU A 32 -4.50 -49.22 -5.30
N SER A 33 -3.60 -49.81 -4.52
CA SER A 33 -2.19 -50.06 -4.72
C SER A 33 -1.72 -50.25 -6.16
N THR A 34 -0.56 -49.67 -6.49
CA THR A 34 0.51 -50.42 -7.17
C THR A 34 1.87 -49.91 -6.70
N SER A 35 2.63 -50.82 -6.11
CA SER A 35 4.04 -50.70 -5.74
C SER A 35 4.94 -51.03 -6.93
N SER A 36 6.10 -50.37 -7.03
CA SER A 36 7.36 -50.85 -7.66
C SER A 36 8.44 -49.76 -7.44
N THR A 37 9.28 -49.81 -6.41
CA THR A 37 10.63 -50.42 -6.33
C THR A 37 11.71 -49.88 -7.30
N SER A 38 12.80 -49.37 -6.69
CA SER A 38 14.24 -49.46 -7.09
C SER A 38 14.69 -48.72 -8.37
N SER A 39 15.92 -48.22 -8.56
CA SER A 39 17.16 -48.10 -7.78
C SER A 39 18.16 -47.32 -8.67
N GLU A 40 19.10 -46.63 -8.04
CA GLU A 40 20.52 -46.52 -8.43
C GLU A 40 21.04 -45.70 -9.64
N SER A 41 22.11 -44.95 -9.30
CA SER A 41 23.35 -44.71 -10.04
C SER A 41 23.53 -43.48 -10.96
N SER A 42 24.28 -42.53 -10.39
CA SER A 42 25.56 -41.98 -10.89
C SER A 42 25.81 -41.86 -12.39
N SER A 43 26.08 -40.64 -12.86
CA SER A 43 27.32 -40.33 -13.62
C SER A 43 27.50 -38.83 -13.85
N SER A 44 28.74 -38.41 -13.60
CA SER A 44 29.34 -37.12 -13.91
C SER A 44 29.59 -36.95 -15.40
N LEU A 45 29.28 -35.77 -15.96
CA LEU A 45 29.97 -35.24 -17.15
C LEU A 45 30.09 -33.72 -17.05
N SER A 46 31.33 -33.26 -16.91
CA SER A 46 31.79 -31.90 -17.18
C SER A 46 31.73 -31.63 -18.67
N SER A 47 31.35 -30.41 -19.09
CA SER A 47 31.99 -29.69 -20.22
C SER A 47 31.49 -28.25 -20.32
N SER A 48 32.49 -27.40 -20.51
CA SER A 48 32.49 -25.96 -20.78
C SER A 48 31.58 -25.53 -21.92
N SER A 49 31.03 -24.32 -21.84
CA SER A 49 31.21 -23.28 -22.86
C SER A 49 30.31 -22.07 -22.56
N SER A 50 30.97 -20.93 -22.33
CA SER A 50 30.59 -19.62 -22.83
C SER A 50 29.11 -19.23 -22.70
N ASP A 51 28.73 -18.72 -21.53
CA ASP A 51 27.58 -17.82 -21.46
C ASP A 51 28.08 -16.41 -21.24
N ALA A 52 27.76 -15.58 -22.23
CA ALA A 52 28.05 -14.16 -22.28
C ALA A 52 27.63 -13.51 -20.96
N THR A 53 28.51 -12.67 -20.41
CA THR A 53 28.09 -11.61 -19.51
C THR A 53 26.93 -10.89 -20.18
N PRO A 54 25.72 -10.84 -19.59
CA PRO A 54 24.70 -9.94 -20.10
C PRO A 54 25.25 -8.55 -19.84
N ASP A 55 25.69 -7.90 -20.91
CA ASP A 55 25.98 -6.47 -20.89
C ASP A 55 24.65 -5.79 -20.57
N SER A 56 24.47 -5.46 -19.29
CA SER A 56 23.31 -4.76 -18.79
C SER A 56 23.45 -3.29 -19.18
N THR A 57 23.44 -3.05 -20.49
CA THR A 57 23.05 -1.77 -21.08
C THR A 57 21.57 -1.63 -20.79
N THR A 58 21.27 -1.22 -19.56
CA THR A 58 19.97 -0.67 -19.20
C THR A 58 19.87 0.61 -20.02
N SER A 59 19.25 0.52 -21.21
CA SER A 59 18.81 1.68 -21.96
C SER A 59 17.88 2.46 -21.04
N GLN A 60 18.44 3.45 -20.35
CA GLN A 60 17.66 4.44 -19.63
C GLN A 60 16.94 5.24 -20.70
N THR A 61 15.71 4.85 -21.01
CA THR A 61 14.76 5.76 -21.63
C THR A 61 14.69 6.97 -20.71
N GLN A 62 15.31 8.06 -21.11
CA GLN A 62 15.26 9.32 -20.38
C GLN A 62 13.82 9.82 -20.52
N VAL A 63 12.99 9.50 -19.52
CA VAL A 63 11.62 9.98 -19.43
C VAL A 63 11.73 11.47 -19.13
N GLU A 64 11.25 12.31 -20.05
CA GLU A 64 11.16 13.74 -19.77
C GLU A 64 10.21 13.98 -18.61
N ALA A 65 10.61 14.88 -17.72
CA ALA A 65 9.82 15.28 -16.57
C ALA A 65 8.46 15.85 -17.03
N MET A 66 7.37 15.28 -16.52
CA MET A 66 6.03 15.85 -16.72
C MET A 66 5.75 16.96 -15.71
N GLU A 67 4.63 17.67 -15.88
CA GLU A 67 4.16 18.63 -14.88
C GLU A 67 3.92 17.95 -13.54
N ASP A 68 4.13 18.70 -12.45
CA ASP A 68 3.89 18.21 -11.09
C ASP A 68 2.43 17.73 -10.94
N VAL A 69 2.25 16.59 -10.30
CA VAL A 69 0.92 16.01 -10.05
C VAL A 69 0.65 15.99 -8.55
N VAL A 70 -0.53 16.46 -8.16
CA VAL A 70 -0.99 16.47 -6.77
C VAL A 70 -2.29 15.69 -6.66
N ILE A 71 -2.28 14.63 -5.86
CA ILE A 71 -3.48 13.88 -5.48
C ILE A 71 -3.99 14.46 -4.16
N THR A 72 -5.26 14.83 -4.15
CA THR A 72 -5.99 15.40 -3.03
C THR A 72 -7.24 14.56 -2.71
N PRO A 73 -7.91 14.80 -1.58
CA PRO A 73 -9.15 14.10 -1.24
C PRO A 73 -10.27 14.33 -2.27
N ASP A 74 -10.22 15.42 -3.03
CA ASP A 74 -11.25 15.73 -4.03
C ASP A 74 -11.15 14.83 -5.25
N ASP A 75 -9.95 14.32 -5.57
CA ASP A 75 -9.67 13.43 -6.69
C ASP A 75 -10.15 12.00 -6.44
N ILE A 76 -10.37 11.62 -5.18
CA ILE A 76 -10.82 10.27 -4.83
C ILE A 76 -12.31 10.12 -5.18
N PRO A 77 -12.74 9.09 -5.92
CA PRO A 77 -14.15 8.83 -6.15
C PRO A 77 -14.94 8.70 -4.84
N ALA A 78 -16.15 9.27 -4.81
CA ALA A 78 -17.04 9.09 -3.69
C ALA A 78 -17.58 7.65 -3.68
N THR A 79 -17.45 6.97 -2.55
CA THR A 79 -17.99 5.63 -2.36
C THR A 79 -19.26 5.68 -1.52
N SER A 80 -20.16 4.72 -1.72
CA SER A 80 -21.33 4.57 -0.85
C SER A 80 -20.85 4.13 0.54
N GLN A 81 -21.19 4.92 1.57
CA GLN A 81 -20.92 4.71 3.01
C GLN A 81 -19.62 3.95 3.35
N SER A 82 -18.51 4.69 3.49
CA SER A 82 -17.25 4.19 4.09
C SER A 82 -16.73 2.88 3.50
N SER A 83 -16.81 2.76 2.18
CA SER A 83 -16.19 1.64 1.48
C SER A 83 -14.91 2.13 0.82
N TYR A 84 -13.83 1.39 1.07
CA TYR A 84 -12.59 1.59 0.34
C TYR A 84 -12.75 1.17 -1.11
N LEU A 85 -12.13 1.93 -2.02
CA LEU A 85 -11.94 1.53 -3.40
C LEU A 85 -11.12 0.24 -3.47
N VAL A 86 -11.37 -0.57 -4.48
CA VAL A 86 -10.63 -1.80 -4.74
C VAL A 86 -10.37 -1.83 -6.24
N ASP A 87 -9.10 -1.75 -6.62
CA ASP A 87 -8.66 -1.83 -8.02
C ASP A 87 -9.37 -0.83 -8.96
N GLU A 88 -9.44 0.44 -8.54
CA GLU A 88 -10.13 1.49 -9.30
C GLU A 88 -9.13 2.38 -10.04
N ASP A 89 -9.30 2.56 -11.35
CA ASP A 89 -8.51 3.50 -12.13
C ASP A 89 -9.11 4.92 -12.08
N VAL A 90 -8.29 5.92 -11.73
CA VAL A 90 -8.65 7.33 -11.59
C VAL A 90 -7.67 8.18 -12.38
N GLU A 91 -8.18 9.12 -13.19
CA GLU A 91 -7.36 10.05 -13.95
C GLU A 91 -7.18 11.37 -13.19
N ILE A 92 -5.93 11.75 -12.92
CA ILE A 92 -5.55 12.94 -12.16
C ILE A 92 -4.44 13.66 -12.93
N GLY A 93 -4.69 14.89 -13.37
CA GLY A 93 -3.71 15.64 -14.16
C GLY A 93 -3.31 14.96 -15.48
N GLY A 94 -4.21 14.17 -16.09
CA GLY A 94 -3.91 13.39 -17.30
C GLY A 94 -3.12 12.11 -17.06
N ILE A 95 -2.87 11.74 -15.80
CA ILE A 95 -2.17 10.53 -15.39
C ILE A 95 -3.18 9.55 -14.79
N THR A 96 -3.17 8.32 -15.28
CA THR A 96 -4.01 7.26 -14.72
C THR A 96 -3.30 6.64 -13.53
N PHE A 97 -3.94 6.72 -12.36
CA PHE A 97 -3.58 6.00 -11.16
C PHE A 97 -4.56 4.89 -10.92
N ASN A 98 -4.09 3.77 -10.43
CA ASN A 98 -4.95 2.79 -9.81
C ASN A 98 -4.88 2.97 -8.30
N LEU A 99 -6.06 3.03 -7.69
CA LEU A 99 -6.25 3.24 -6.27
C LEU A 99 -6.88 1.98 -5.68
N THR A 100 -6.22 1.42 -4.67
CA THR A 100 -6.66 0.22 -3.97
C THR A 100 -6.61 0.46 -2.47
N TYR A 101 -7.68 0.12 -1.76
CA TYR A 101 -7.87 0.40 -0.35
C TYR A 101 -7.73 1.88 0.05
N VAL A 102 -8.22 2.77 -0.82
CA VAL A 102 -8.28 4.23 -0.62
C VAL A 102 -9.73 4.70 -0.56
N GLU A 103 -10.05 5.65 0.33
CA GLU A 103 -11.34 6.35 0.36
C GLU A 103 -11.15 7.82 0.76
N LYS A 104 -12.21 8.62 0.61
CA LYS A 104 -12.25 9.96 1.25
C LYS A 104 -12.35 9.78 2.77
N GLY A 105 -11.49 10.47 3.50
CA GLY A 105 -11.54 10.49 4.96
C GLY A 105 -12.87 11.05 5.47
N THR A 106 -13.39 10.44 6.52
CA THR A 106 -14.65 10.81 7.18
C THR A 106 -14.43 11.06 8.67
N GLY A 107 -15.42 11.68 9.34
CA GLY A 107 -15.32 12.01 10.77
C GLY A 107 -14.09 12.85 11.08
N ASP A 108 -13.26 12.39 12.02
CA ASP A 108 -12.01 13.07 12.41
C ASP A 108 -10.95 13.09 11.30
N GLY A 109 -11.14 12.32 10.22
CA GLY A 109 -10.29 12.33 9.02
C GLY A 109 -10.86 13.15 7.87
N ALA A 110 -11.93 13.92 8.07
CA ALA A 110 -12.53 14.73 7.00
C ALA A 110 -11.49 15.66 6.34
N GLY A 111 -11.53 15.75 5.00
CA GLY A 111 -10.55 16.51 4.22
C GLY A 111 -9.20 15.81 4.05
N THR A 112 -9.16 14.48 4.15
CA THR A 112 -7.97 13.67 3.87
C THR A 112 -8.30 12.52 2.92
N ILE A 113 -7.26 11.93 2.34
CA ILE A 113 -7.26 10.64 1.67
C ILE A 113 -6.99 9.60 2.76
N GLN A 114 -7.99 8.78 3.05
CA GLN A 114 -7.85 7.70 4.01
C GLN A 114 -7.37 6.44 3.29
N MET A 115 -6.22 5.93 3.70
CA MET A 115 -5.57 4.77 3.10
C MET A 115 -5.50 3.65 4.12
N LYS A 116 -6.15 2.53 3.84
CA LYS A 116 -6.14 1.36 4.74
C LYS A 116 -4.71 0.83 4.88
N LYS A 117 -4.44 0.06 5.93
CA LYS A 117 -3.28 -0.83 5.90
C LYS A 117 -3.52 -1.94 4.88
N SER A 118 -2.67 -1.99 3.87
CA SER A 118 -2.60 -3.02 2.84
C SER A 118 -1.24 -2.93 2.15
N ASP A 119 -0.97 -3.86 1.23
CA ASP A 119 0.25 -3.89 0.44
C ASP A 119 0.30 -2.66 -0.49
N VAL A 120 -0.31 -2.72 -1.67
CA VAL A 120 -0.31 -1.57 -2.60
C VAL A 120 -1.57 -0.72 -2.43
N LEU A 121 -1.37 0.59 -2.36
CA LEU A 121 -2.44 1.56 -2.24
C LEU A 121 -2.64 2.41 -3.49
N ILE A 122 -1.54 2.89 -4.06
CA ILE A 122 -1.55 3.79 -5.21
C ILE A 122 -0.43 3.34 -6.13
N TYR A 123 -0.73 3.16 -7.41
CA TYR A 123 0.30 3.06 -8.45
C TYR A 123 -0.13 3.83 -9.69
N ASN A 124 0.80 4.51 -10.37
CA ASN A 124 0.50 5.12 -11.66
C ASN A 124 0.69 4.12 -12.79
N LYS A 125 -0.31 4.01 -13.67
CA LYS A 125 -0.31 3.19 -14.90
C LYS A 125 0.31 3.90 -16.08
N THR A 126 0.23 5.23 -16.07
CA THR A 126 0.81 6.08 -17.10
C THR A 126 2.13 6.63 -16.60
N ALA A 127 3.16 6.63 -17.44
CA ALA A 127 4.45 7.21 -17.09
C ALA A 127 4.26 8.66 -16.65
N LEU A 128 4.78 8.99 -15.47
CA LEU A 128 4.70 10.29 -14.81
C LEU A 128 6.06 11.00 -14.84
N GLY A 129 7.18 10.25 -14.74
CA GLY A 129 8.53 10.80 -14.92
C GLY A 129 8.93 11.81 -13.85
N HIS A 130 9.07 11.38 -12.60
CA HIS A 130 9.46 12.26 -11.48
C HIS A 130 10.60 11.67 -10.65
N ASN A 131 11.20 12.45 -9.76
CA ASN A 131 12.26 11.98 -8.85
C ASN A 131 11.94 12.19 -7.36
N THR A 132 10.78 12.77 -7.04
CA THR A 132 10.38 13.08 -5.67
C THR A 132 8.90 12.82 -5.46
N VAL A 133 8.56 12.17 -4.34
CA VAL A 133 7.18 11.99 -3.86
C VAL A 133 7.07 12.56 -2.46
N VAL A 134 6.12 13.47 -2.23
CA VAL A 134 5.85 14.09 -0.92
C VAL A 134 4.47 13.65 -0.45
N ILE A 135 4.39 13.07 0.74
CA ILE A 135 3.15 12.63 1.38
C ILE A 135 2.98 13.45 2.66
N THR A 136 1.92 14.25 2.74
CA THR A 136 1.62 15.04 3.95
C THR A 136 0.47 14.40 4.72
N LEU A 137 0.75 13.91 5.93
CA LEU A 137 -0.19 13.19 6.78
C LEU A 137 -0.74 14.05 7.89
N MET A 138 -1.97 13.76 8.29
CA MET A 138 -2.55 14.18 9.57
C MET A 138 -1.86 13.43 10.71
N ASP A 139 -1.29 14.18 11.66
CA ASP A 139 -0.73 13.59 12.87
C ASP A 139 -1.84 13.32 13.89
N LYS A 140 -2.23 12.04 13.99
CA LYS A 140 -3.22 11.56 14.98
C LYS A 140 -2.57 10.94 16.22
N ARG A 141 -1.25 11.14 16.41
CA ARG A 141 -0.55 10.64 17.59
C ARG A 141 -1.08 11.33 18.85
N SER A 142 -1.14 10.57 19.93
CA SER A 142 -1.51 11.05 21.27
C SER A 142 -0.83 10.20 22.32
N GLU A 143 -0.92 10.59 23.59
CA GLU A 143 -0.40 9.80 24.72
C GLU A 143 -0.92 8.35 24.73
N TYR A 144 -2.16 8.13 24.28
CA TYR A 144 -2.80 6.81 24.24
C TYR A 144 -2.66 6.09 22.89
N ASN A 145 -2.12 6.77 21.88
CA ASN A 145 -1.89 6.22 20.55
C ASN A 145 -0.66 6.90 19.93
N PRO A 146 0.57 6.44 20.25
CA PRO A 146 1.79 7.12 19.82
C PRO A 146 2.16 6.83 18.37
N TYR A 147 1.38 6.01 17.66
CA TYR A 147 1.74 5.53 16.34
C TYR A 147 1.12 6.36 15.22
N ILE A 148 1.88 6.52 14.14
CA ILE A 148 1.45 7.12 12.86
C ILE A 148 1.52 6.06 11.76
N ALA A 149 0.81 6.27 10.65
CA ALA A 149 0.99 5.43 9.47
C ALA A 149 2.35 5.73 8.81
N THR A 150 2.98 4.68 8.28
CA THR A 150 4.29 4.77 7.64
C THR A 150 4.16 4.19 6.25
N TYR A 151 4.71 4.89 5.27
CA TYR A 151 4.61 4.50 3.87
C TYR A 151 5.97 4.06 3.35
N ASP A 152 5.96 3.25 2.30
CA ASP A 152 7.10 3.08 1.43
C ASP A 152 6.70 3.51 0.03
N VAL A 153 7.61 4.20 -0.65
CA VAL A 153 7.42 4.60 -2.04
C VAL A 153 8.53 3.98 -2.88
N TYR A 154 8.13 3.30 -3.94
CA TYR A 154 9.04 2.64 -4.84
C TYR A 154 8.91 3.19 -6.26
N GLY A 155 10.04 3.37 -6.94
CA GLY A 155 10.09 3.69 -8.37
C GLY A 155 10.12 2.42 -9.21
N LEU A 156 8.95 1.87 -9.56
CA LEU A 156 8.81 0.62 -10.30
C LEU A 156 7.45 0.53 -11.04
N ASP A 157 7.39 -0.22 -12.14
CA ASP A 157 6.17 -0.45 -12.95
C ASP A 157 5.54 -1.81 -12.63
N SER A 158 4.98 -1.94 -11.43
CA SER A 158 4.41 -3.21 -10.93
C SER A 158 3.60 -2.99 -9.66
N LEU A 159 2.58 -3.84 -9.52
CA LEU A 159 1.83 -4.07 -8.29
C LEU A 159 2.50 -5.11 -7.38
N GLU A 160 3.40 -5.93 -7.94
CA GLU A 160 4.07 -7.02 -7.24
C GLU A 160 5.32 -6.47 -6.52
N LEU A 161 5.26 -6.40 -5.19
CA LEU A 161 6.32 -5.83 -4.34
C LEU A 161 7.53 -6.76 -4.14
N ASP A 162 7.45 -8.02 -4.55
CA ASP A 162 8.58 -8.95 -4.60
C ASP A 162 9.53 -8.68 -5.77
N VAL A 163 9.09 -7.88 -6.75
CA VAL A 163 9.97 -7.25 -7.73
C VAL A 163 10.78 -6.17 -7.01
N LYS A 164 12.12 -6.31 -7.00
CA LYS A 164 13.05 -5.35 -6.39
C LYS A 164 13.02 -4.00 -7.12
N GLY A 165 11.99 -3.20 -6.89
CA GLY A 165 12.00 -1.80 -7.22
C GLY A 165 12.98 -1.02 -6.36
N TYR A 166 13.20 0.23 -6.73
CA TYR A 166 14.03 1.13 -5.95
C TYR A 166 13.16 1.84 -4.93
N GLN A 167 13.41 1.62 -3.64
CA GLN A 167 12.76 2.37 -2.58
C GLN A 167 13.39 3.78 -2.49
N GLY A 168 12.55 4.81 -2.41
CA GLY A 168 13.01 6.18 -2.26
C GLY A 168 13.69 6.41 -0.91
N THR A 169 14.65 7.33 -0.86
CA THR A 169 15.26 7.77 0.41
C THR A 169 14.27 8.66 1.15
N LEU A 170 13.89 8.26 2.37
CA LEU A 170 12.93 8.98 3.20
C LEU A 170 13.59 10.11 4.01
N ALA A 171 12.98 11.29 3.96
CA ALA A 171 13.14 12.36 4.93
C ALA A 171 11.79 12.71 5.58
N THR A 172 11.82 13.05 6.87
CA THR A 172 10.61 13.37 7.65
C THR A 172 10.68 14.78 8.22
N LEU A 173 9.57 15.51 8.12
CA LEU A 173 9.35 16.77 8.81
C LEU A 173 8.09 16.67 9.67
N GLU A 174 8.18 17.06 10.94
CA GLU A 174 7.03 17.11 11.85
C GLU A 174 6.66 18.56 12.14
N GLU A 175 5.39 18.89 11.97
CA GLU A 175 4.80 20.19 12.25
C GLU A 175 3.53 20.01 13.10
N ALA A 176 3.02 21.09 13.70
CA ALA A 176 1.85 20.99 14.57
C ALA A 176 0.65 20.36 13.85
N GLY A 177 0.31 19.12 14.22
CA GLY A 177 -0.80 18.34 13.66
C GLY A 177 -0.52 17.69 12.30
N LYS A 178 0.73 17.72 11.80
CA LYS A 178 1.10 17.15 10.51
C LYS A 178 2.46 16.46 10.53
N VAL A 179 2.59 15.42 9.72
CA VAL A 179 3.88 14.79 9.42
C VAL A 179 4.03 14.69 7.91
N THR A 180 5.13 15.21 7.37
CA THR A 180 5.44 15.14 5.95
C THR A 180 6.57 14.15 5.70
N TYR A 181 6.31 13.17 4.85
CA TYR A 181 7.30 12.24 4.32
C TYR A 181 7.70 12.68 2.92
N THR A 182 9.00 12.84 2.69
CA THR A 182 9.57 13.13 1.36
C THR A 182 10.44 11.95 0.95
N TYR A 183 10.09 11.33 -0.17
CA TYR A 183 10.85 10.26 -0.80
C TYR A 183 11.59 10.84 -2.01
N THR A 184 12.91 10.75 -2.00
CA THR A 184 13.76 11.22 -3.10
C THR A 184 14.47 10.05 -3.76
N PHE A 185 14.55 10.11 -5.08
CA PHE A 185 15.15 9.09 -5.95
C PHE A 185 16.40 9.64 -6.63
N ASP A 186 17.38 8.77 -6.92
CA ASP A 186 18.65 9.13 -7.54
C ASP A 186 18.52 9.53 -9.03
N ARG A 187 17.37 9.25 -9.62
CA ARG A 187 17.02 9.50 -11.02
C ARG A 187 15.51 9.68 -11.16
N VAL A 188 15.10 10.07 -12.35
CA VAL A 188 13.70 10.13 -12.75
C VAL A 188 13.16 8.71 -12.99
N TYR A 189 12.06 8.36 -12.32
CA TYR A 189 11.33 7.12 -12.54
C TYR A 189 10.00 7.41 -13.28
N PRO A 190 9.65 6.61 -14.30
CA PRO A 190 8.36 6.74 -14.96
C PRO A 190 7.19 6.32 -14.07
N TYR A 191 7.42 5.37 -13.16
CA TYR A 191 6.36 4.71 -12.39
C TYR A 191 6.70 4.69 -10.91
N PHE A 192 5.66 4.79 -10.10
CA PHE A 192 5.69 4.83 -8.65
C PHE A 192 4.60 3.94 -8.07
N THR A 193 4.94 3.26 -6.98
CA THR A 193 4.04 2.47 -6.16
C THR A 193 4.15 2.92 -4.71
N ILE A 194 3.03 3.23 -4.07
CA ILE A 194 2.94 3.61 -2.66
C ILE A 194 2.31 2.47 -1.85
N VAL A 195 2.99 2.10 -0.77
CA VAL A 195 2.67 0.98 0.12
C VAL A 195 2.50 1.52 1.54
N ASN A 196 1.56 0.98 2.31
CA ASN A 196 1.48 1.26 3.75
C ASN A 196 2.27 0.17 4.51
N ALA A 197 3.54 0.46 4.75
CA ALA A 197 4.60 -0.53 4.93
C ALA A 197 4.72 -1.13 6.33
N GLU A 198 4.05 -0.60 7.34
CA GLU A 198 4.35 -0.98 8.72
C GLU A 198 3.59 -2.24 9.19
N SER A 199 4.33 -3.32 9.43
CA SER A 199 3.79 -4.61 9.89
C SER A 199 3.18 -4.56 11.28
N ASP A 200 3.70 -3.71 12.16
CA ASP A 200 3.45 -3.78 13.60
C ASP A 200 2.31 -2.87 14.07
N ASN A 201 1.88 -1.93 13.22
CA ASN A 201 0.80 -0.99 13.54
C ASN A 201 -0.30 -0.99 12.45
N PRO A 202 -1.52 -1.48 12.72
CA PRO A 202 -2.54 -1.69 11.71
C PRO A 202 -3.35 -0.43 11.31
N ARG A 203 -2.75 0.77 11.34
CA ARG A 203 -3.51 2.01 11.16
C ARG A 203 -3.70 2.38 9.70
N ALA A 204 -4.91 2.83 9.40
CA ALA A 204 -5.12 3.65 8.21
C ALA A 204 -4.37 4.97 8.38
N GLY A 205 -3.72 5.44 7.32
CA GLY A 205 -3.17 6.79 7.30
C GLY A 205 -4.14 7.75 6.63
N TYR A 206 -3.95 9.04 6.95
CA TYR A 206 -4.83 10.12 6.54
C TYR A 206 -3.97 11.20 5.87
N ALA A 207 -3.84 11.16 4.56
CA ALA A 207 -3.03 12.12 3.82
C ALA A 207 -3.84 13.35 3.41
N TYR A 208 -3.32 14.54 3.64
CA TYR A 208 -3.85 15.76 3.05
C TYR A 208 -3.53 15.87 1.55
N SER A 209 -2.34 15.44 1.16
CA SER A 209 -1.88 15.46 -0.23
C SER A 209 -0.82 14.38 -0.48
N ILE A 210 -0.71 13.98 -1.74
CA ILE A 210 0.39 13.21 -2.30
C ILE A 210 0.87 13.94 -3.55
N GLU A 211 2.10 14.43 -3.52
CA GLU A 211 2.66 15.29 -4.56
C GLU A 211 3.83 14.59 -5.23
N PHE A 212 3.78 14.48 -6.55
CA PHE A 212 4.87 14.03 -7.39
C PHE A 212 5.53 15.27 -7.98
N THR A 213 6.81 15.50 -7.67
CA THR A 213 7.55 16.70 -8.12
C THR A 213 8.95 16.36 -8.64
N ASN A 214 9.54 17.28 -9.39
CA ASN A 214 10.96 17.24 -9.74
C ASN A 214 11.73 18.26 -8.89
N LYS A 215 12.68 17.79 -8.08
CA LYS A 215 13.52 18.63 -7.21
C LYS A 215 15.00 18.40 -7.46
#